data_AF-A0A8H7N190-F1
#
_entry.id   AF-A0A8H7N190-F1
#
_cell.length_a   1.000
_cell.length_b   1.000
_cell.length_c   1.000
_cell.angle_alpha   90.00
_cell.angle_beta   90.00
_cell.angle_gamma   90.00
#
_symmetry.space_group_name_H-M   'P 1'
#
loop_
_entity.id
_entity.type
_entity.pdbx_description
1 polymer ?
#
loop_
_entity_poly.entity_id
_entity_poly.type
_entity_poly.pdbx_seq_one_letter_code
_entity_poly.pdbx_strand_id
1 'polypeptide(L)'
;MDNNQQVCEYILDCLESYYKVAWKRFVDTVCQHVVDHMLLRGPESPLKVLSADSVLKFSSKQLEMIAGEDAARKVNASFSSGSWRV
;
A
#
# COMPACT_ATOMS: atom_id res chain seq x y z
N MET A 1 44.13 -3.97 -35.62
CA MET A 1 42.85 -4.36 -34.98
C MET A 1 42.01 -5.06 -36.04
N ASP A 2 41.48 -6.24 -35.74
CA ASP A 2 40.65 -7.02 -36.67
C ASP A 2 39.26 -6.39 -36.79
N ASN A 3 38.71 -6.32 -38.01
CA ASN A 3 37.40 -5.72 -38.28
C ASN A 3 36.27 -6.44 -37.52
N ASN A 4 36.38 -7.76 -37.39
CA ASN A 4 35.39 -8.55 -36.66
C ASN A 4 35.36 -8.19 -35.17
N GLN A 5 36.54 -7.94 -34.58
CA GLN A 5 36.65 -7.56 -33.18
C GLN A 5 35.96 -6.22 -32.90
N GLN A 6 36.13 -5.23 -33.78
CA GLN A 6 35.47 -3.92 -33.65
C GLN A 6 33.94 -4.02 -33.74
N VAL A 7 33.43 -4.86 -34.64
CA VAL A 7 31.99 -5.11 -34.75
C VAL A 7 31.44 -5.78 -33.50
N CYS A 8 32.16 -6.76 -32.94
CA CYS A 8 31.78 -7.39 -31.67
C CYS A 8 31.73 -6.40 -30.51
N GLU A 9 32.75 -5.54 -30.37
CA GLU A 9 32.82 -4.51 -29.33
C GLU A 9 31.68 -3.49 -29.46
N TYR A 10 31.40 -3.03 -30.69
CA TYR A 10 30.29 -2.12 -30.95
C TYR A 10 28.93 -2.70 -30.55
N ILE A 11 28.67 -3.98 -30.88
CA ILE A 11 27.42 -4.65 -30.50
C ILE A 11 27.33 -4.77 -28.97
N LEU A 12 28.44 -5.10 -28.30
CA LEU A 12 28.47 -5.20 -26.84
C LEU A 12 28.15 -3.85 -26.18
N ASP A 13 28.75 -2.77 -26.65
CA ASP A 13 28.49 -1.40 -26.16
C ASP A 13 27.02 -0.99 -26.38
N CYS A 14 26.44 -1.35 -27.53
CA CYS A 14 25.02 -1.11 -27.81
C CYS A 14 24.11 -1.87 -26.83
N LEU A 15 24.39 -3.14 -26.57
CA LEU A 15 23.60 -3.94 -25.62
C LEU A 15 23.75 -3.44 -24.20
N GLU A 16 24.96 -3.08 -23.79
CA GLU A 16 25.23 -2.56 -22.44
C GLU A 16 24.52 -1.22 -22.22
N SER A 17 24.60 -0.30 -23.19
CA SER A 17 23.93 0.99 -23.12
C SER A 17 22.40 0.86 -23.13
N TYR A 18 21.85 -0.05 -23.95
CA TYR A 18 20.43 -0.37 -23.91
C TYR A 18 20.01 -0.88 -22.54
N TYR A 19 20.72 -1.88 -22.00
CA TYR A 19 20.38 -2.47 -20.72
C TYR A 19 20.41 -1.43 -19.61
N LYS A 20 21.45 -0.56 -19.59
CA LYS A 20 21.61 0.55 -18.64
C LYS A 20 20.40 1.48 -18.56
N VAL A 21 19.72 1.74 -19.68
CA VAL A 21 18.52 2.59 -19.71
C VAL A 21 17.27 1.77 -19.38
N ALA A 22 17.16 0.57 -19.94
CA ALA A 22 16.01 -0.30 -19.77
C ALA A 22 15.78 -0.68 -18.30
N TRP A 23 16.83 -1.02 -17.55
CA TRP A 23 16.66 -1.42 -16.14
C TRP A 23 16.19 -0.27 -15.27
N LYS A 24 16.70 0.96 -15.48
CA LYS A 24 16.25 2.15 -14.75
C LYS A 24 14.78 2.41 -15.02
N ARG A 25 14.39 2.42 -16.29
CA ARG A 25 12.99 2.63 -16.68
C ARG A 25 12.07 1.55 -16.14
N PHE A 26 12.52 0.30 -16.09
CA PHE A 26 11.76 -0.80 -15.50
C PHE A 26 11.52 -0.56 -14.01
N VAL A 27 12.58 -0.25 -13.25
CA VAL A 27 12.47 0.03 -11.81
C VAL A 27 11.57 1.24 -11.56
N ASP A 28 11.76 2.33 -12.31
CA ASP A 28 10.92 3.54 -12.20
C ASP A 28 9.44 3.22 -12.46
N THR A 29 9.16 2.42 -13.50
CA THR A 29 7.79 2.02 -13.86
C THR A 29 7.16 1.16 -12.77
N VAL A 30 7.90 0.21 -12.19
CA VAL A 30 7.40 -0.64 -11.09
C VAL A 30 7.12 0.22 -9.85
N CYS A 31 8.04 1.11 -9.49
CA CYS A 31 7.85 2.01 -8.35
C CYS A 31 6.65 2.94 -8.55
N GLN A 32 6.50 3.55 -9.72
CA GLN A 32 5.41 4.51 -10.00
C GLN A 32 4.05 3.84 -10.20
N HIS A 33 3.98 2.77 -10.98
CA HIS A 33 2.69 2.18 -11.32
C HIS A 33 2.28 1.13 -10.30
N VAL A 34 3.17 0.21 -9.93
CA VAL A 34 2.79 -0.90 -9.06
C VAL A 34 2.78 -0.45 -7.61
N VAL A 35 3.93 -0.01 -7.10
CA VAL A 35 4.05 0.35 -5.69
C VAL A 35 3.19 1.57 -5.40
N ASP A 36 3.43 2.66 -6.11
CA ASP A 36 2.81 3.91 -5.75
C ASP A 36 1.32 3.97 -6.10
N HIS A 37 0.97 3.70 -7.36
CA HIS A 37 -0.41 3.76 -7.78
C HIS A 37 -1.21 2.54 -7.30
N MET A 38 -0.83 1.31 -7.64
CA MET A 38 -1.69 0.16 -7.32
C MET A 38 -1.70 -0.19 -5.83
N LEU A 39 -0.57 -0.11 -5.11
CA LEU A 39 -0.51 -0.56 -3.72
C LEU A 39 -0.76 0.55 -2.69
N LEU A 40 -0.41 1.80 -2.99
CA LEU A 40 -0.46 2.87 -1.98
C LEU A 40 -1.62 3.84 -2.21
N ARG A 41 -1.66 4.53 -3.37
CA ARG A 41 -2.50 5.73 -3.55
C ARG A 41 -3.73 5.52 -4.44
N GLY A 42 -3.75 4.46 -5.24
CA GLY A 42 -4.79 4.19 -6.24
C GLY A 42 -6.17 3.96 -5.65
N PRO A 43 -7.24 4.05 -6.46
CA PRO A 43 -8.61 3.78 -6.03
C PRO A 43 -8.79 2.37 -5.46
N GLU A 44 -8.16 1.38 -6.10
CA GLU A 44 -8.17 -0.02 -5.68
C GLU A 44 -6.99 -0.35 -4.74
N SER A 45 -6.37 0.67 -4.15
CA SER A 45 -5.26 0.45 -3.22
C SER A 45 -5.73 -0.41 -2.03
N PRO A 46 -5.00 -1.48 -1.67
CA PRO A 46 -5.32 -2.29 -0.50
C PRO A 46 -5.29 -1.47 0.80
N LEU A 47 -4.59 -0.33 0.83
CA LEU A 47 -4.60 0.56 2.00
C LEU A 47 -5.93 1.29 2.18
N LYS A 48 -6.80 1.34 1.16
CA LYS A 48 -8.13 1.97 1.27
C LYS A 48 -9.17 1.12 1.98
N VAL A 49 -8.87 -0.15 2.28
CA VAL A 49 -9.76 -1.06 3.02
C VAL A 49 -10.18 -0.47 4.37
N LEU A 50 -9.28 0.25 5.05
CA LEU A 50 -9.57 0.97 6.29
C LEU A 50 -9.37 2.48 6.10
N SER A 51 -10.11 3.05 5.15
CA SER A 51 -10.21 4.49 4.96
C SER A 51 -11.34 5.09 5.80
N ALA A 52 -11.27 6.40 6.07
CA ALA A 52 -12.35 7.13 6.76
C ALA A 52 -13.71 6.90 6.06
N ASP A 53 -13.73 6.95 4.73
CA ASP A 53 -14.94 6.67 3.93
C ASP A 53 -15.46 5.24 4.12
N SER A 54 -14.58 4.27 4.33
CA SER A 54 -14.98 2.87 4.58
C SER A 54 -15.50 2.68 5.99
N VAL A 55 -14.86 3.32 6.98
CA VAL A 55 -15.30 3.30 8.39
C VAL A 55 -16.66 3.96 8.55
N LEU A 56 -16.90 5.09 7.87
CA LEU A 56 -18.20 5.78 7.88
C LEU A 56 -19.34 4.95 7.29
N LYS A 57 -19.04 3.95 6.45
CA LYS A 57 -20.03 3.05 5.86
C LYS A 57 -20.36 1.85 6.75
N PHE A 58 -19.66 1.65 7.86
CA PHE A 58 -19.96 0.53 8.75
C PHE A 58 -21.29 0.72 9.47
N SER A 59 -22.06 -0.37 9.55
CA SER A 59 -23.27 -0.41 10.36
C SER A 59 -22.94 -0.39 11.86
N SER A 60 -23.89 0.04 12.69
CA SER A 60 -23.74 -0.01 14.15
C SER A 60 -23.36 -1.41 14.66
N LYS A 61 -23.91 -2.48 14.06
CA LYS A 61 -23.56 -3.87 14.38
C LYS A 61 -22.11 -4.20 14.03
N GLN A 62 -21.61 -3.75 12.88
CA GLN A 62 -20.21 -3.96 12.50
C GLN A 62 -19.25 -3.17 13.39
N LEU A 63 -19.59 -1.92 13.73
CA LEU A 63 -18.82 -1.12 14.67
C LEU A 63 -18.80 -1.73 16.07
N GLU A 64 -19.94 -2.24 16.55
CA GLU A 64 -19.99 -2.96 17.83
C GLU A 64 -19.18 -4.26 17.79
N MET A 65 -19.16 -4.97 16.66
CA MET A 65 -18.33 -6.18 16.51
C MET A 65 -16.83 -5.87 16.47
N ILE A 66 -16.42 -4.76 15.85
CA ILE A 66 -15.01 -4.41 15.64
C ILE A 66 -14.42 -3.63 16.83
N ALA A 67 -15.19 -2.68 17.36
CA ALA A 67 -14.76 -1.71 18.37
C ALA A 67 -15.62 -1.74 19.64
N GLY A 68 -16.61 -2.63 19.72
CA GLY A 68 -17.44 -2.74 20.92
C GLY A 68 -16.62 -3.27 22.10
N GLU A 69 -16.84 -2.67 23.25
CA GLU A 69 -16.26 -3.15 24.49
C GLU A 69 -16.82 -4.53 24.86
N ASP A 70 -15.96 -5.36 25.48
CA ASP A 70 -16.40 -6.62 26.07
C ASP A 70 -17.53 -6.41 27.08
N ALA A 71 -18.45 -7.36 27.16
CA ALA A 71 -19.62 -7.29 28.04
C ALA A 71 -19.25 -7.00 29.51
N ALA A 72 -18.13 -7.57 30.00
CA ALA A 72 -17.62 -7.30 31.34
C ALA A 72 -17.19 -5.83 31.55
N ARG A 73 -16.64 -5.18 30.52
CA ARG A 73 -16.23 -3.77 30.57
C ARG A 73 -17.44 -2.84 30.45
N LYS A 74 -18.41 -3.17 29.60
CA LYS A 74 -19.68 -2.42 29.47
C LYS A 74 -20.45 -2.34 30.78
N VAL A 75 -20.54 -3.47 31.52
CA VAL A 75 -21.21 -3.51 32.83
C VAL A 75 -20.49 -2.61 33.83
N ASN A 76 -19.16 -2.67 33.90
CA ASN A 76 -18.37 -1.84 34.82
C ASN A 76 -18.46 -0.35 34.48
N ALA A 77 -18.50 0.02 33.19
CA ALA A 77 -18.68 1.40 32.75
C ALA A 77 -20.05 1.96 33.20
N SER A 78 -21.12 1.20 33.03
CA SER A 78 -22.47 1.62 33.48
C SER A 78 -22.58 1.77 35.00
N PHE A 79 -21.86 0.93 35.76
CA PHE A 79 -21.78 1.05 37.20
C PHE A 79 -21.01 2.31 37.63
N SER A 80 -19.90 2.61 36.96
CA SER A 80 -19.10 3.81 37.25
C SER A 80 -19.75 5.13 36.82
N SER A 81 -20.55 5.16 35.74
CA SER A 81 -21.25 6.38 35.30
C SER A 81 -22.46 6.73 36.18
N GLY A 82 -23.02 5.76 36.90
CA GLY A 82 -24.06 6.00 37.92
C GLY A 82 -23.55 6.72 39.16
N SER A 83 -22.23 6.69 39.41
CA SER A 83 -21.60 7.27 40.60
C SER A 83 -21.39 8.79 40.54
N TRP A 84 -21.57 9.42 39.37
CA TRP A 84 -21.43 10.88 39.19
C TRP A 84 -22.77 11.64 39.26
N ARG A 85 -23.86 10.96 39.62
CA ARG A 85 -25.13 11.61 39.98
C ARG A 85 -25.14 11.83 41.50
N VAL A 86 -24.43 12.87 41.94
CA VAL A 86 -24.55 13.50 43.27
C VAL A 86 -24.58 15.01 43.09
#